data_AF-A0A846GLT5-F1
#
_entry.id   AF-A0A846GLT5-F1
#
_cell.length_a   1.000
_cell.length_b   1.000
_cell.length_c   1.000
_cell.angle_alpha   90.00
_cell.angle_beta   90.00
_cell.angle_gamma   90.00
#
_symmetry.space_group_name_H-M   'P 1'
#
loop_
_entity.id
_entity.type
_entity.pdbx_description
1 polymer ?
#
loop_
_entity_poly.entity_id
_entity_poly.type
_entity_poly.pdbx_seq_one_letter_code
_entity_poly.pdbx_strand_id
1 'polypeptide(L)'
;MELITHASTPIIRHTKVKGKASPYNGDWNYWSKRRGEYPGTPSRVTKLIKKQKGICTHCGLSFTSEDLLEVDHIIPKSKGN
;
A
#
# COMPACT_ATOMS: atom_id res chain seq x y z
N MET A 1 10.67 1.82 34.50
CA MET A 1 9.93 1.31 33.33
C MET A 1 8.51 1.83 33.50
N GLU A 2 8.13 2.87 32.75
CA GLU A 2 6.80 3.49 32.87
C GLU A 2 5.75 2.71 32.07
N LEU A 3 4.55 2.62 32.63
CA LEU A 3 3.40 2.01 31.96
C LEU A 3 2.74 3.02 31.02
N ILE A 4 2.63 2.65 29.75
CA ILE A 4 1.96 3.45 28.72
C ILE A 4 0.44 3.34 28.96
N THR A 5 -0.23 4.47 29.16
CA THR A 5 -1.69 4.50 29.35
C THR A 5 -2.41 4.49 28.01
N HIS A 6 -3.58 3.86 27.91
CA HIS A 6 -4.40 3.90 26.68
C HIS A 6 -4.65 5.33 26.16
N ALA A 7 -4.80 6.30 27.07
CA ALA A 7 -5.00 7.72 26.75
C ALA A 7 -3.83 8.36 25.99
N SER A 8 -2.62 7.80 26.12
CA SER A 8 -1.43 8.29 25.41
C SER A 8 -1.34 7.81 23.95
N THR A 9 -2.21 6.88 23.52
CA THR A 9 -2.24 6.41 22.13
C THR A 9 -2.96 7.43 21.25
N PRO A 10 -2.30 8.01 20.23
CA PRO A 10 -2.92 9.01 19.38
C PRO A 10 -4.04 8.41 18.52
N ILE A 11 -5.15 9.14 18.39
CA ILE A 11 -6.27 8.75 17.52
C ILE A 11 -5.93 9.14 16.07
N ILE A 12 -5.53 8.16 15.27
CA ILE A 12 -5.26 8.34 13.84
C ILE A 12 -6.54 8.04 13.06
N ARG A 13 -7.05 9.03 12.32
CA ARG A 13 -8.24 8.86 11.48
C ARG A 13 -7.85 8.30 10.11
N HIS A 14 -8.58 7.29 9.65
CA HIS A 14 -8.41 6.68 8.34
C HIS A 14 -9.63 6.92 7.46
N THR A 15 -9.42 7.05 6.15
CA THR A 15 -10.51 7.20 5.18
C THR A 15 -11.29 5.90 5.07
N LYS A 16 -12.61 5.92 5.31
CA LYS A 16 -13.49 4.75 5.16
C LYS A 16 -13.55 4.26 3.72
N VAL A 17 -13.93 2.99 3.52
CA VAL A 17 -14.24 2.44 2.19
C VAL A 17 -15.49 3.14 1.66
N LYS A 18 -15.53 3.47 0.36
CA LYS A 18 -16.65 4.14 -0.29
C LYS A 18 -17.88 3.22 -0.33
N GLY A 19 -18.82 3.39 0.60
CA GLY A 19 -20.17 2.81 0.54
C GLY A 19 -20.22 1.34 0.09
N LYS A 20 -20.79 1.09 -1.10
CA LYS A 20 -20.96 -0.23 -1.73
C LYS A 20 -19.73 -0.72 -2.52
N ALA A 21 -18.58 -0.07 -2.40
CA ALA A 21 -17.37 -0.50 -3.10
C ALA A 21 -16.93 -1.88 -2.58
N SER A 22 -16.73 -2.81 -3.50
CA SER A 22 -16.25 -4.16 -3.24
C SER A 22 -14.95 -4.38 -4.01
N PRO A 23 -13.93 -5.05 -3.46
CA PRO A 23 -12.72 -5.44 -4.20
C PRO A 23 -13.02 -6.14 -5.53
N TYR A 24 -14.17 -6.81 -5.61
CA TYR A 24 -14.59 -7.64 -6.74
C TYR A 24 -15.51 -6.91 -7.73
N ASN A 25 -15.80 -5.62 -7.53
CA ASN A 25 -16.72 -4.87 -8.42
C ASN A 25 -16.06 -4.33 -9.69
N GLY A 26 -14.78 -4.62 -9.92
CA GLY A 26 -14.02 -4.16 -11.09
C GLY A 26 -13.56 -2.70 -11.04
N ASP A 27 -13.71 -1.98 -9.92
CA ASP A 27 -13.20 -0.61 -9.74
C ASP A 27 -11.70 -0.60 -9.41
N TRP A 28 -10.88 -1.05 -10.38
CA TRP A 28 -9.43 -1.17 -10.24
C TRP A 28 -8.75 0.17 -9.90
N ASN A 29 -9.28 1.27 -10.44
CA ASN A 29 -8.74 2.61 -10.18
C ASN A 29 -8.89 3.00 -8.72
N TYR A 30 -10.07 2.76 -8.13
CA TYR A 30 -10.31 3.03 -6.72
C TYR A 30 -9.43 2.15 -5.82
N TRP A 31 -9.36 0.84 -6.09
CA TRP A 31 -8.60 -0.10 -5.25
C TRP A 31 -7.09 0.07 -5.37
N SER A 32 -6.57 0.35 -6.57
CA SER A 32 -5.14 0.64 -6.78
C SER A 32 -4.71 1.92 -6.05
N LYS A 33 -5.51 3.00 -6.14
CA LYS A 33 -5.23 4.23 -5.39
C LYS A 33 -5.29 4.00 -3.89
N ARG A 34 -6.32 3.31 -3.41
CA ARG A 34 -6.55 3.04 -1.98
C ARG A 34 -5.45 2.18 -1.37
N ARG A 35 -4.88 1.26 -2.14
CA ARG A 35 -3.74 0.44 -1.71
C ARG A 35 -2.50 1.28 -1.39
N GLY A 36 -2.26 2.35 -2.14
CA GLY A 36 -1.21 3.33 -1.84
C GLY A 36 -1.51 4.22 -0.62
N GLU A 37 -2.67 4.09 0.02
CA GLU A 37 -3.06 4.84 1.22
C GLU A 37 -3.42 3.92 2.39
N TYR A 38 -3.29 2.59 2.20
CA TYR A 38 -3.68 1.61 3.19
C TYR A 38 -2.74 1.64 4.41
N PRO A 39 -3.27 1.79 5.65
CA PRO A 39 -2.43 1.91 6.85
C PRO A 39 -1.61 0.67 7.15
N GLY A 40 -2.07 -0.51 6.75
CA GLY A 40 -1.32 -1.76 6.94
C GLY A 40 -0.17 -1.96 5.96
N THR A 41 -0.04 -1.10 4.94
CA THR A 41 1.09 -1.15 4.00
C THR A 41 2.27 -0.37 4.60
N PRO A 42 3.48 -0.96 4.69
CA PRO A 42 4.65 -0.25 5.17
C PRO A 42 4.90 1.04 4.38
N SER A 43 5.28 2.12 5.06
CA SER A 43 5.48 3.44 4.45
C SER A 43 6.43 3.43 3.25
N ARG A 44 7.45 2.56 3.29
CA ARG A 44 8.38 2.32 2.17
C ARG A 44 7.66 1.81 0.93
N VAL A 45 6.82 0.78 1.09
CA VAL A 45 6.06 0.16 0.01
C VAL A 45 5.05 1.16 -0.55
N THR A 46 4.34 1.88 0.34
CA THR A 46 3.41 2.95 -0.04
C THR A 46 4.07 4.02 -0.93
N LYS A 47 5.28 4.47 -0.58
CA LYS A 47 6.04 5.43 -1.41
C LYS A 47 6.39 4.85 -2.79
N LEU A 48 6.78 3.58 -2.86
CA LEU A 48 7.11 2.89 -4.11
C LEU A 48 5.88 2.75 -5.02
N ILE A 49 4.73 2.31 -4.48
CA ILE A 49 3.48 2.20 -5.24
C ILE A 49 3.09 3.56 -5.83
N LYS A 50 3.17 4.63 -5.04
CA LYS A 50 2.88 6.00 -5.52
C LYS A 50 3.85 6.42 -6.62
N LYS A 51 5.15 6.14 -6.47
CA LYS A 51 6.17 6.42 -7.50
C LYS A 51 5.89 5.66 -8.80
N GLN A 52 5.45 4.41 -8.68
CA GLN A 52 5.08 3.53 -9.79
C GLN A 52 3.64 3.76 -10.29
N LYS A 53 2.94 4.79 -9.80
CA LYS A 53 1.56 5.13 -10.18
C LYS A 53 0.55 3.99 -10.01
N GLY A 54 0.78 3.09 -9.05
CA GLY A 54 -0.11 1.94 -8.79
C GLY A 54 0.01 0.81 -9.82
N ILE A 55 1.05 0.81 -10.65
CA ILE A 55 1.27 -0.16 -11.72
C ILE A 55 2.61 -0.88 -11.52
N CYS A 56 2.64 -2.18 -11.76
CA CYS A 56 3.88 -2.95 -11.76
C CYS A 56 4.73 -2.61 -12.99
N THR A 57 5.98 -2.22 -12.79
CA THR A 57 6.89 -1.86 -13.89
C THR A 57 7.38 -3.06 -14.71
N HIS A 58 7.22 -4.28 -14.19
CA HIS A 58 7.60 -5.51 -14.89
C HIS A 58 6.47 -6.06 -15.79
N CYS A 59 5.25 -6.21 -15.25
CA CYS A 59 4.13 -6.80 -16.00
C CYS A 59 3.09 -5.79 -16.50
N GLY A 60 3.15 -4.53 -16.08
CA GLY A 60 2.21 -3.48 -16.51
C GLY A 60 0.82 -3.57 -15.87
N LEU A 61 0.58 -4.51 -14.96
CA LEU A 61 -0.70 -4.68 -14.27
C LEU A 61 -0.84 -3.72 -13.07
N SER A 62 -2.08 -3.37 -12.75
CA SER A 62 -2.40 -2.59 -11.55
C SER A 62 -2.33 -3.46 -10.30
N PHE A 63 -1.87 -2.87 -9.20
CA PHE A 63 -1.90 -3.53 -7.90
C PHE A 63 -3.35 -3.59 -7.36
N THR A 64 -3.84 -4.78 -7.03
CA THR A 64 -5.20 -5.11 -6.54
C THR A 64 -5.16 -5.54 -5.08
N SER A 65 -6.09 -5.15 -4.20
CA SER A 65 -6.01 -5.36 -2.74
C SER A 65 -5.56 -6.74 -2.23
N GLU A 66 -5.69 -7.79 -3.03
CA GLU A 66 -5.32 -9.17 -2.72
C GLU A 66 -3.85 -9.51 -3.01
N ASP A 67 -3.13 -8.72 -3.82
CA ASP A 67 -1.75 -9.07 -4.17
C ASP A 67 -0.82 -9.00 -2.95
N LEU A 68 0.09 -9.97 -2.87
CA LEU A 68 1.25 -9.91 -1.99
C LEU A 68 2.30 -8.96 -2.59
N LEU A 69 2.62 -7.89 -1.86
CA LEU A 69 3.55 -6.87 -2.32
C LEU A 69 4.96 -7.15 -1.85
N GLU A 70 5.84 -7.40 -2.81
CA GLU A 70 7.28 -7.54 -2.58
C GLU A 70 8.04 -6.36 -3.19
N VAL A 71 9.17 -6.00 -2.58
CA VAL A 71 10.03 -4.93 -3.07
C VAL A 71 11.30 -5.55 -3.64
N ASP A 72 11.42 -5.48 -4.96
CA ASP A 72 12.58 -5.99 -5.69
C ASP A 72 13.41 -4.86 -6.32
N HIS A 73 14.70 -5.15 -6.58
CA HIS A 73 15.60 -4.23 -7.27
C HIS A 73 15.71 -4.60 -8.75
N ILE A 74 15.42 -3.65 -9.64
CA ILE A 74 15.55 -3.83 -11.10
C ILE A 74 16.97 -4.29 -11.48
N ILE A 75 17.98 -3.73 -10.81
CA ILE A 75 19.36 -4.21 -10.86
C ILE A 75 19.62 -4.98 -9.57
N PRO A 76 19.94 -6.28 -9.63
CA PRO A 76 20.25 -7.05 -8.43
C PRO A 76 21.38 -6.40 -7.64
N LYS A 77 21.26 -6.36 -6.31
CA LYS A 77 22.33 -5.84 -5.43
C LYS A 77 23.66 -6.57 -5.56
N SER A 78 23.66 -7.80 -6.07
CA SER A 78 24.90 -8.53 -6.35
C SER A 78 25.64 -8.02 -7.59
N LYS A 79 24.95 -7.29 -8.47
CA LYS A 79 25.45 -6.77 -9.75
C LYS A 79 25.55 -5.23 -9.77
N GLY A 80 25.23 -4.57 -8.65
CA GLY A 80 25.28 -3.12 -8.49
C GLY A 80 25.66 -2.76 -7.07
N ASN A 81 26.19 -1.55 -6.88
CA ASN A 81 26.73 -1.06 -5.61
C ASN A 81 25.74 -1.14 -4.44
#